data_AF-A0A916JLR9-F1
#
_entry.id   AF-A0A916JLR9-F1
#
_cell.length_a   1.000
_cell.length_b   1.000
_cell.length_c   1.000
_cell.angle_alpha   90.00
_cell.angle_beta   90.00
_cell.angle_gamma   90.00
#
_symmetry.space_group_name_H-M   'P 1'
#
loop_
_entity.id
_entity.type
_entity.pdbx_description
1 polymer ?
#
loop_
_entity_poly.entity_id
_entity_poly.type
_entity_poly.pdbx_seq_one_letter_code
_entity_poly.pdbx_strand_id
1 'polypeptide(L)'
;MKIVFSITTLLLIFLVSCTGTQNTTSSGENNSTETEKEISKEEEREKMILSAGYKKCEVVDMGTEDECGFVLQDLSEKKLYKPVQWQSEFVPYREDGNIVYVKFRGSKVTQTVCLQSMPVILDEMKLIE
;
A
#
# COMPACT_ATOMS: atom_id res chain seq x y z
N MET A 1 -19.93 -39.02 -41.73
CA MET A 1 -20.12 -37.76 -40.98
C MET A 1 -19.35 -36.68 -41.75
N LYS A 2 -19.99 -35.75 -42.50
CA LYS A 2 -20.70 -34.54 -42.02
C LYS A 2 -19.82 -33.80 -40.99
N ILE A 3 -19.36 -32.55 -41.14
CA ILE A 3 -19.77 -31.38 -41.93
C ILE A 3 -18.57 -30.40 -41.98
N VAL A 4 -18.44 -29.70 -43.11
CA VAL A 4 -17.58 -28.54 -43.44
C VAL A 4 -17.93 -27.33 -42.57
N PHE A 5 -17.01 -26.37 -42.32
CA PHE A 5 -17.21 -24.90 -42.28
C PHE A 5 -15.96 -24.27 -41.63
N SER A 6 -14.98 -23.83 -42.41
CA SER A 6 -14.86 -22.50 -43.06
C SER A 6 -14.53 -21.37 -42.09
N ILE A 7 -13.30 -20.88 -42.24
CA ILE A 7 -12.69 -19.67 -41.66
C ILE A 7 -13.50 -18.42 -42.05
N THR A 8 -13.76 -17.50 -41.11
CA THR A 8 -13.58 -16.04 -41.35
C THR A 8 -13.71 -15.21 -40.06
N THR A 9 -12.73 -14.33 -39.90
CA THR A 9 -12.59 -13.19 -38.98
C THR A 9 -13.79 -12.24 -38.97
N LEU A 10 -14.14 -11.67 -37.81
CA LEU A 10 -14.73 -10.33 -37.79
C LEU A 10 -14.34 -9.53 -36.54
N LEU A 11 -13.54 -8.50 -36.82
CA LEU A 11 -13.23 -7.33 -36.02
C LEU A 11 -14.53 -6.55 -35.75
N LEU A 12 -14.81 -6.15 -34.50
CA LEU A 12 -15.86 -5.17 -34.20
C LEU A 12 -15.28 -4.08 -33.29
N ILE A 13 -14.86 -3.01 -33.95
CA ILE A 13 -14.48 -1.73 -33.39
C ILE A 13 -15.78 -1.03 -32.99
N PHE A 14 -16.00 -0.79 -31.69
CA PHE A 14 -17.00 0.18 -31.26
C PHE A 14 -16.37 1.57 -31.27
N LEU A 15 -16.64 2.32 -32.34
CA LEU A 15 -16.55 3.77 -32.36
C LEU A 15 -17.88 4.33 -31.85
N VAL A 16 -17.87 5.02 -30.70
CA VAL A 16 -18.90 5.99 -30.37
C VAL A 16 -18.22 7.33 -30.14
N SER A 17 -18.53 8.25 -31.04
CA SER A 17 -18.07 9.62 -31.14
C SER A 17 -18.50 10.47 -29.93
N CYS A 18 -17.59 11.31 -29.43
CA CYS A 18 -17.96 12.56 -28.77
C CYS A 18 -17.51 13.71 -29.67
N THR A 19 -18.48 14.38 -30.28
CA THR A 19 -18.34 15.63 -31.03
C THR A 19 -18.03 16.78 -30.07
N GLY A 20 -16.90 17.46 -30.30
CA GLY A 20 -16.56 18.73 -29.68
C GLY A 20 -15.58 19.50 -30.58
N THR A 21 -16.12 20.36 -31.44
CA THR A 21 -15.37 21.27 -32.31
C THR A 21 -14.54 22.26 -31.50
N GLN A 22 -13.24 22.39 -31.79
CA GLN A 22 -12.54 23.68 -31.90
C GLN A 22 -11.20 23.52 -32.64
N ASN A 23 -10.88 24.53 -33.46
CA ASN A 23 -9.81 24.58 -34.44
C ASN A 23 -8.42 24.88 -33.82
N THR A 24 -7.38 24.40 -34.52
CA THR A 24 -6.04 24.98 -34.73
C THR A 24 -5.06 25.22 -33.56
N THR A 25 -3.97 24.45 -33.63
CA THR A 25 -2.55 24.87 -33.64
C THR A 25 -1.80 25.18 -32.33
N SER A 26 -0.63 24.52 -32.25
CA SER A 26 0.61 24.83 -31.52
C SER A 26 0.65 24.76 -29.99
N SER A 27 1.68 24.01 -29.56
CA SER A 27 2.55 24.24 -28.40
C SER A 27 1.90 24.63 -27.07
N GLY A 28 2.07 23.77 -26.09
CA GLY A 28 2.01 24.17 -24.69
C GLY A 28 1.98 22.97 -23.77
N GLU A 29 3.05 22.82 -22.99
CA GLU A 29 3.18 21.95 -21.82
C GLU A 29 1.87 21.71 -21.07
N ASN A 30 1.51 20.45 -20.83
CA ASN A 30 0.55 20.08 -19.79
C ASN A 30 0.99 18.76 -19.16
N ASN A 31 2.05 18.80 -18.35
CA ASN A 31 2.50 17.63 -17.56
C ASN A 31 2.14 17.76 -16.07
N SER A 32 1.23 18.67 -15.71
CA SER A 32 1.00 19.07 -14.31
C SER A 32 -0.36 18.62 -13.73
N THR A 33 -1.32 18.20 -14.54
CA THR A 33 -2.69 17.93 -14.06
C THR A 33 -2.92 16.47 -13.64
N GLU A 34 -2.14 15.52 -14.16
CA GLU A 34 -2.25 14.10 -13.79
C GLU A 34 -1.57 13.82 -12.44
N THR A 35 -0.36 14.36 -12.25
CA THR A 35 0.42 14.23 -11.00
C THR A 35 -0.32 14.81 -9.79
N GLU A 36 -0.97 15.97 -9.91
CA GLU A 36 -1.75 16.57 -8.81
C GLU A 36 -3.02 15.75 -8.47
N LYS A 37 -3.64 15.12 -9.49
CA LYS A 37 -4.80 14.23 -9.28
C LYS A 37 -4.42 12.89 -8.66
N GLU A 38 -3.22 12.39 -8.92
CA GLU A 38 -2.73 11.15 -8.30
C GLU A 38 -2.33 11.36 -6.84
N ILE A 39 -1.59 12.45 -6.55
CA ILE A 39 -1.23 12.84 -5.18
C ILE A 39 -2.48 13.02 -4.32
N SER A 40 -3.49 13.72 -4.84
CA SER A 40 -4.75 13.93 -4.09
C SER A 40 -5.51 12.63 -3.81
N LYS A 41 -5.49 11.65 -4.71
CA LYS A 41 -6.11 10.34 -4.48
C LYS A 41 -5.38 9.50 -3.45
N GLU A 42 -4.05 9.57 -3.39
CA GLU A 42 -3.27 8.85 -2.38
C GLU A 42 -3.49 9.45 -0.99
N GLU A 43 -3.48 10.78 -0.88
CA GLU A 43 -3.79 11.47 0.39
C GLU A 43 -5.21 11.17 0.89
N GLU A 44 -6.20 11.08 0.00
CA GLU A 44 -7.57 10.70 0.36
C GLU A 44 -7.64 9.26 0.89
N ARG A 45 -6.96 8.32 0.23
CA ARG A 45 -6.89 6.92 0.68
C ARG A 45 -6.19 6.80 2.04
N GLU A 46 -5.12 7.56 2.24
CA GLU A 46 -4.43 7.63 3.53
C GLU A 46 -5.35 8.17 4.63
N LYS A 47 -6.08 9.26 4.37
CA LYS A 47 -7.05 9.79 5.34
C LYS A 47 -8.12 8.76 5.70
N MET A 48 -8.64 8.03 4.71
CA MET A 48 -9.63 6.98 4.95
C MET A 48 -9.08 5.84 5.81
N ILE A 49 -7.87 5.34 5.53
CA ILE A 49 -7.30 4.25 6.31
C ILE A 49 -6.99 4.68 7.75
N LEU A 50 -6.47 5.89 7.95
CA LEU A 50 -6.19 6.42 9.28
C LEU A 50 -7.50 6.61 10.07
N SER A 51 -8.55 7.11 9.42
CA SER A 51 -9.88 7.24 10.05
C SER A 51 -10.50 5.90 10.44
N ALA A 52 -10.12 4.81 9.76
CA ALA A 52 -10.54 3.45 10.08
C ALA A 52 -9.78 2.82 11.25
N GLY A 53 -8.89 3.58 11.91
CA GLY A 53 -8.16 3.18 13.11
C GLY A 53 -6.82 2.49 12.85
N TYR A 54 -6.26 2.60 11.64
CA TYR A 54 -4.90 2.15 11.37
C TYR A 54 -3.89 3.18 11.85
N LYS A 55 -2.72 2.69 12.27
CA LYS A 55 -1.52 3.50 12.50
C LYS A 55 -0.61 3.44 11.29
N LYS A 56 -0.08 4.58 10.86
CA LYS A 56 0.98 4.64 9.84
C LYS A 56 2.31 4.34 10.53
N CYS A 57 2.93 3.24 10.11
CA CYS A 57 4.20 2.79 10.63
C CYS A 57 5.23 2.63 9.51
N GLU A 58 6.49 2.80 9.87
CA GLU A 58 7.63 2.36 9.06
C GLU A 58 8.17 1.07 9.66
N VAL A 59 8.46 0.09 8.82
CA VAL A 59 9.19 -1.11 9.21
C VAL A 59 10.66 -0.74 9.34
N VAL A 60 11.24 -0.98 10.51
CA VAL A 60 12.64 -0.64 10.81
C VAL A 60 13.39 -1.90 11.20
N ASP A 61 14.48 -2.22 10.51
CA ASP A 61 15.43 -3.25 10.93
C ASP A 61 16.38 -2.68 11.99
N MET A 62 16.16 -3.07 13.25
CA MET A 62 17.06 -2.72 14.35
C MET A 62 18.28 -3.64 14.45
N GLY A 63 18.43 -4.58 13.51
CA GLY A 63 19.49 -5.57 13.52
C GLY A 63 19.30 -6.63 14.61
N THR A 64 20.38 -7.34 14.90
CA THR A 64 20.39 -8.47 15.84
C THR A 64 20.84 -8.10 17.25
N GLU A 65 21.40 -6.90 17.43
CA GLU A 65 21.71 -6.36 18.75
C GLU A 65 20.39 -6.18 19.52
N ASP A 66 20.33 -6.69 20.75
CA ASP A 66 19.12 -6.82 21.57
C ASP A 66 17.99 -7.72 21.02
N GLU A 67 18.27 -8.54 20.00
CA GLU A 67 17.33 -9.47 19.36
C GLU A 67 16.03 -8.79 18.89
N CYS A 68 16.07 -7.50 18.55
CA CYS A 68 14.91 -6.77 18.07
C CYS A 68 14.47 -7.22 16.67
N GLY A 69 15.42 -7.33 15.74
CA GLY A 69 15.14 -7.54 14.32
C GLY A 69 14.23 -6.43 13.78
N PHE A 70 13.24 -6.82 12.98
CA PHE A 70 12.26 -5.90 12.43
C PHE A 70 11.19 -5.47 13.45
N VAL A 71 11.03 -4.17 13.60
CA VAL A 71 10.00 -3.51 14.42
C VAL A 71 9.15 -2.56 13.58
N LEU A 72 8.05 -2.10 14.15
CA LEU A 72 7.18 -1.08 13.57
C LEU A 72 7.38 0.24 14.34
N GLN A 73 7.85 1.27 13.66
CA GLN A 73 7.91 2.63 14.19
C GLN A 73 6.64 3.39 13.79
N ASP A 74 5.80 3.75 14.77
CA ASP A 74 4.68 4.66 14.53
C ASP A 74 5.22 6.06 14.19
N LEU A 75 4.87 6.55 13.01
CA LEU A 75 5.41 7.81 12.50
C LEU A 75 4.86 9.04 13.22
N SER A 76 3.68 8.94 13.85
CA SER A 76 3.07 10.02 14.62
C SER A 76 3.62 10.10 16.04
N GLU A 77 3.80 8.96 16.70
CA GLU A 77 4.19 8.91 18.11
C GLU A 77 5.66 8.57 18.33
N LYS A 78 6.38 8.16 17.28
CA LYS A 78 7.77 7.66 17.31
C LYS A 78 7.99 6.50 18.30
N LYS A 79 6.92 5.77 18.63
CA LYS A 79 6.96 4.56 19.45
C LYS A 79 7.32 3.35 18.60
N LEU A 80 8.10 2.44 19.20
CA LEU A 80 8.49 1.18 18.58
C LEU A 80 7.59 0.05 19.09
N TYR A 81 7.09 -0.75 18.16
CA TYR A 81 6.27 -1.91 18.43
C TYR A 81 6.92 -3.15 17.81
N LYS A 82 7.08 -4.21 18.59
CA LYS A 82 7.61 -5.48 18.10
C LYS A 82 6.47 -6.49 17.98
N PRO A 83 6.09 -6.88 16.75
CA PRO A 83 5.20 -8.01 16.57
C PRO A 83 5.74 -9.24 17.30
N VAL A 84 4.95 -9.85 18.18
CA VAL A 84 5.32 -11.10 18.86
C VAL A 84 5.64 -12.18 17.84
N GLN A 85 4.89 -12.19 16.74
CA GLN A 85 5.13 -13.02 15.58
C GLN A 85 4.71 -12.24 14.33
N TRP A 86 5.57 -12.31 13.31
CA TRP A 86 5.19 -11.93 11.95
C TRP A 86 4.37 -13.08 11.35
N GLN A 87 3.05 -12.90 11.29
CA GLN A 87 2.14 -13.86 10.66
C GLN A 87 2.50 -13.98 9.17
N SER A 88 2.28 -15.16 8.58
CA SER A 88 2.71 -15.50 7.22
C SER A 88 2.29 -14.47 6.16
N GLU A 89 1.07 -13.96 6.30
CA GLU A 89 0.46 -12.93 5.45
C GLU A 89 1.14 -11.57 5.56
N PHE A 90 1.85 -11.31 6.66
CA PHE A 90 2.53 -10.03 6.90
C PHE A 90 4.04 -10.10 6.66
N VAL A 91 4.62 -11.29 6.50
CA VAL A 91 6.04 -11.48 6.19
C VAL A 91 6.49 -10.71 4.94
N PRO A 92 5.71 -10.65 3.84
CA PRO A 92 6.13 -9.90 2.65
C PRO A 92 6.34 -8.40 2.89
N TYR A 93 5.72 -7.83 3.93
CA TYR A 93 5.87 -6.42 4.27
C TYR A 93 7.07 -6.14 5.18
N ARG A 94 7.72 -7.19 5.71
CA ARG A 94 8.82 -7.11 6.67
C ARG A 94 10.15 -6.82 5.95
N GLU A 95 10.24 -5.61 5.41
CA GLU A 95 11.42 -5.07 4.74
C GLU A 95 11.66 -3.65 5.27
N ASP A 96 12.93 -3.31 5.50
CA ASP A 96 13.33 -2.04 6.10
C ASP A 96 12.89 -0.86 5.23
N GLY A 97 12.36 0.19 5.87
CA GLY A 97 11.84 1.39 5.21
C GLY A 97 10.41 1.27 4.66
N ASN A 98 9.78 0.08 4.69
CA ASN A 98 8.42 -0.06 4.18
C ASN A 98 7.41 0.72 5.02
N ILE A 99 6.59 1.53 4.35
CA ILE A 99 5.45 2.23 4.95
C ILE A 99 4.24 1.30 4.95
N VAL A 100 3.79 0.95 6.15
CA VAL A 100 2.66 0.05 6.37
C VAL A 100 1.60 0.71 7.22
N TYR A 101 0.34 0.39 6.94
CA TYR A 101 -0.80 0.80 7.77
C TYR A 101 -1.26 -0.40 8.57
N VAL A 102 -1.16 -0.30 9.89
CA VAL A 102 -1.32 -1.45 10.79
C VAL A 102 -2.43 -1.23 11.81
N LYS A 103 -3.14 -2.31 12.12
CA LYS A 103 -3.92 -2.46 13.35
C LYS A 103 -3.29 -3.54 14.20
N PHE A 104 -3.17 -3.24 15.47
CA PHE A 104 -2.62 -4.17 16.43
C PHE A 104 -3.20 -3.91 17.82
N ARG A 105 -2.96 -4.87 18.69
CA ARG A 105 -3.25 -4.79 20.12
C ARG A 105 -2.01 -5.13 20.93
N GLY A 106 -1.91 -4.55 22.12
CA GLY A 106 -0.83 -4.84 23.05
C GLY A 106 -0.81 -6.33 23.41
N SER A 107 0.37 -6.92 23.38
CA SER A 107 0.57 -8.29 23.87
C SER A 107 0.84 -8.28 25.36
N LYS A 108 0.38 -9.34 26.05
CA LYS A 108 0.74 -9.60 27.45
C LYS A 108 1.98 -10.48 27.59
N VAL A 109 2.61 -10.85 26.48
CA VAL A 109 3.84 -11.65 26.47
C VAL A 109 4.96 -10.81 27.08
N THR A 110 5.57 -11.32 28.14
CA THR A 110 6.78 -10.73 28.71
C THR A 110 7.92 -10.91 27.72
N GLN A 111 8.50 -9.79 27.26
CA GLN A 111 9.73 -9.80 26.48
C GLN A 111 10.92 -9.56 27.41
N THR A 112 11.90 -10.46 27.37
CA THR A 112 13.18 -10.33 28.09
C THR A 112 14.29 -9.72 27.24
N VAL A 113 14.01 -9.50 25.95
CA VAL A 113 14.89 -8.94 24.92
C VAL A 113 14.13 -7.88 24.13
N CYS A 114 14.83 -6.98 23.44
CA CYS A 114 14.26 -5.83 22.73
C CYS A 114 13.42 -4.88 23.61
N LEU A 115 14.03 -4.41 24.71
CA LEU A 115 13.38 -3.57 25.73
C LEU A 115 12.97 -2.17 25.23
N GLN A 116 13.48 -1.76 24.07
CA GLN A 116 13.17 -0.48 23.44
C GLN A 116 11.79 -0.47 22.75
N SER A 117 11.13 -1.63 22.64
CA SER A 117 9.87 -1.80 21.91
C SER A 117 8.77 -2.40 22.77
N MET A 118 7.51 -2.10 22.44
CA MET A 118 6.36 -2.73 23.08
C MET A 118 5.90 -3.97 22.29
N PRO A 119 5.69 -5.12 22.93
CA PRO A 119 5.20 -6.32 22.24
C PRO A 119 3.75 -6.13 21.77
N VAL A 120 3.47 -6.48 20.51
CA VAL A 120 2.12 -6.35 19.92
C VAL A 120 1.71 -7.60 19.14
N ILE A 121 0.40 -7.78 19.00
CA ILE A 121 -0.20 -8.77 18.11
C ILE A 121 -0.80 -8.01 16.93
N LEU A 122 -0.33 -8.33 15.72
CA LEU A 122 -0.87 -7.76 14.49
C LEU A 122 -2.24 -8.37 14.20
N ASP A 123 -3.22 -7.51 13.95
CA ASP A 123 -4.56 -7.91 13.56
C ASP A 123 -4.78 -7.65 12.05
N GLU A 124 -4.27 -6.53 11.52
CA GLU A 124 -4.33 -6.20 10.09
C GLU A 124 -3.09 -5.39 9.65
N MET A 125 -2.67 -5.56 8.39
CA MET A 125 -1.61 -4.78 7.74
C MET A 125 -1.97 -4.52 6.27
N LYS A 126 -1.75 -3.30 5.80
CA LYS A 126 -2.04 -2.88 4.43
C LYS A 126 -0.94 -1.96 3.90
N LEU A 127 -0.76 -2.01 2.58
CA LEU A 127 -0.05 -0.98 1.82
C LEU A 127 -1.09 -0.06 1.17
N ILE A 128 -0.72 1.19 0.97
CA ILE A 128 -1.41 2.08 0.03
C ILE A 128 -0.45 2.25 -1.14
N GLU A 129 -0.91 1.87 -2.33
CA GLU A 129 -0.21 2.06 -3.61
C GLU A 129 -0.75 3.29 -4.34
#